data_AF-A0AB37U9B1-F1
#
_entry.id   AF-A0AB37U9B1-F1
#
_cell.length_a   1.000
_cell.length_b   1.000
_cell.length_c   1.000
_cell.angle_alpha   90.00
_cell.angle_beta   90.00
_cell.angle_gamma   90.00
#
_symmetry.space_group_name_H-M   'P 1'
#
loop_
_entity.id
_entity.type
_entity.pdbx_description
1 polymer ?
#
loop_
_entity_poly.entity_id
_entity_poly.type
_entity_poly.pdbx_seq_one_letter_code
_entity_poly.pdbx_strand_id
1 'polypeptide(L)'
;MVPLLIAADGVTVPFRPQPKTAKGKIVWREVKVALLARLGKHQTQAGKNVTQLHQRRFVAVLGSIDDLKPRLQLEAMRQGLKTAPQIAWISDGARGFWRLYQECFAHCAIGILDFYHAAQHL
;
A
#
# COMPACT_ATOMS: atom_id res chain seq x y z
N MET A 1 -9.59 -17.13 -9.09
CA MET A 1 -8.80 -16.27 -8.17
C MET A 1 -8.70 -14.88 -8.78
N VAL A 2 -8.67 -13.82 -7.96
CA VAL A 2 -8.69 -12.43 -8.43
C VAL A 2 -7.31 -11.77 -8.26
N PRO A 3 -6.92 -10.79 -9.10
CA PRO A 3 -5.69 -10.03 -8.95
C PRO A 3 -5.46 -9.45 -7.54
N LEU A 4 -4.19 -9.30 -7.18
CA LEU A 4 -3.72 -8.63 -5.96
C LEU A 4 -3.04 -7.32 -6.32
N LEU A 5 -3.53 -6.23 -5.74
CA LEU A 5 -2.89 -4.93 -5.77
C LEU A 5 -2.18 -4.69 -4.43
N ILE A 6 -0.93 -4.24 -4.49
CA ILE A 6 -0.15 -3.77 -3.35
C ILE A 6 0.22 -2.31 -3.62
N ALA A 7 -0.12 -1.42 -2.70
CA ALA A 7 0.30 -0.02 -2.75
C ALA A 7 0.99 0.36 -1.45
N ALA A 8 2.04 1.19 -1.49
CA ALA A 8 2.76 1.64 -0.30
C ALA A 8 3.17 3.10 -0.40
N ASP A 9 3.05 3.80 0.72
CA ASP A 9 3.28 5.24 0.83
C ASP A 9 3.63 5.68 2.27
N GLY A 10 4.15 6.90 2.42
CA GLY A 10 4.38 7.60 3.68
C GLY A 10 3.34 8.68 3.90
N VAL A 11 2.65 8.64 5.05
CA VAL A 11 1.68 9.68 5.42
C VAL A 11 2.08 10.35 6.72
N THR A 12 1.95 11.68 6.77
CA THR A 12 2.20 12.43 8.01
C THR A 12 0.92 12.48 8.85
N VAL A 13 1.00 12.00 10.09
CA VAL A 13 -0.13 11.90 11.01
C VAL A 13 0.12 12.80 12.23
N PRO A 14 -0.90 13.52 12.74
CA PRO A 14 -0.76 14.33 13.93
C PRO A 14 -0.80 13.46 15.20
N PHE A 15 0.23 13.60 16.04
CA PHE A 15 0.31 12.94 17.35
C PHE A 15 0.22 13.97 18.47
N ARG A 16 -0.28 13.50 19.62
CA ARG A 16 -0.23 14.28 20.87
C ARG A 16 1.22 14.44 21.31
N PRO A 17 1.59 15.61 21.86
CA PRO A 17 2.95 15.83 22.35
C PRO A 17 3.28 14.99 23.58
N GLN A 18 2.28 14.66 24.40
CA GLN A 18 2.43 13.92 25.64
C GLN A 18 1.34 12.83 25.76
N PRO A 19 1.66 11.67 26.38
CA PRO A 19 0.66 10.63 26.62
C PRO A 19 -0.52 11.17 27.45
N LYS A 20 -1.74 10.72 27.12
CA LYS A 20 -2.98 10.99 27.87
C LYS A 20 -3.46 12.46 27.92
N THR A 21 -2.80 13.40 27.24
CA THR A 21 -3.25 14.79 27.16
C THR A 21 -3.16 15.34 25.73
N ALA A 22 -4.13 16.17 25.33
CA ALA A 22 -4.12 16.89 24.05
C ALA A 22 -3.54 18.31 24.15
N LYS A 23 -3.12 18.74 25.36
CA LYS A 23 -2.53 20.07 25.56
C LYS A 23 -1.12 20.14 24.94
N GLY A 24 -0.82 21.26 24.28
CA GLY A 24 0.48 21.53 23.66
C GLY A 24 0.43 21.50 22.13
N LYS A 25 1.58 21.72 21.49
CA LYS A 25 1.70 21.72 20.03
C LYS A 25 1.61 20.30 19.46
N ILE A 26 0.94 20.14 18.33
CA ILE A 26 0.88 18.86 17.59
C ILE A 26 2.29 18.45 17.20
N VAL A 27 2.60 17.16 17.40
CA VAL A 27 3.83 16.56 16.89
C VAL A 27 3.48 15.76 15.64
N TRP A 28 3.96 16.22 14.49
CA TRP A 28 3.78 15.51 13.24
C TRP A 28 4.78 14.36 13.15
N ARG A 29 4.29 13.16 12.82
CA ARG A 29 5.13 11.99 12.63
C ARG A 29 4.73 11.29 11.35
N GLU A 30 5.74 10.84 10.62
CA GLU A 30 5.53 10.04 9.43
C GLU A 30 5.20 8.60 9.81
N VAL A 31 4.15 8.05 9.20
CA VAL A 31 3.72 6.66 9.32
C VAL A 31 3.86 6.03 7.93
N LYS A 32 4.56 4.90 7.86
CA LYS A 32 4.65 4.12 6.63
C LYS A 32 3.43 3.21 6.55
N VAL A 33 2.72 3.26 5.43
CA VAL A 33 1.47 2.54 5.21
C VAL A 33 1.55 1.72 3.93
N ALA A 34 0.86 0.59 3.91
CA ALA A 34 0.61 -0.16 2.69
C ALA A 34 -0.81 -0.71 2.66
N LEU A 35 -1.40 -0.69 1.46
CA LEU A 35 -2.71 -1.24 1.11
C LEU A 35 -2.51 -2.52 0.30
N LEU A 36 -3.21 -3.58 0.68
CA LEU A 36 -3.35 -4.79 -0.12
C LEU A 36 -4.82 -4.95 -0.49
N ALA A 37 -5.11 -5.00 -1.80
CA ALA A 37 -6.45 -5.04 -2.33
C ALA A 37 -6.66 -6.20 -3.31
N ARG A 38 -7.77 -6.92 -3.17
CA ARG A 38 -8.19 -7.98 -4.09
C ARG A 38 -9.22 -7.41 -5.05
N LEU A 39 -8.91 -7.43 -6.35
CA LEU A 39 -9.70 -6.77 -7.39
C LEU A 39 -10.37 -7.80 -8.28
N GLY A 40 -11.68 -7.96 -8.15
CA GLY A 40 -12.48 -8.80 -9.04
C GLY A 40 -13.17 -7.99 -10.13
N LYS A 41 -14.07 -8.66 -10.85
CA LYS A 41 -14.93 -8.07 -11.88
C LYS A 41 -16.38 -8.22 -11.46
N HIS A 42 -17.16 -7.18 -11.73
CA HIS A 42 -18.61 -7.18 -11.58
C HIS A 42 -19.24 -6.73 -12.88
N GLN A 43 -20.34 -7.36 -13.27
CA GLN A 43 -21.13 -6.92 -14.42
C GLN A 43 -22.32 -6.13 -13.90
N THR A 44 -22.46 -4.88 -14.34
CA THR A 44 -23.60 -4.05 -13.95
C THR A 44 -24.88 -4.56 -14.61
N GLN A 45 -26.04 -4.09 -14.13
CA GLN A 45 -27.34 -4.39 -14.76
C GLN A 45 -27.41 -3.94 -16.23
N ALA A 46 -26.65 -2.91 -16.60
CA ALA A 46 -26.49 -2.44 -17.99
C ALA A 46 -25.47 -3.27 -18.81
N GLY A 47 -25.01 -4.41 -18.29
CA GLY A 47 -24.08 -5.32 -18.98
C GLY A 47 -22.62 -4.88 -18.99
N LYS A 48 -22.25 -3.77 -18.33
CA LYS A 48 -20.87 -3.25 -18.35
C LYS A 48 -19.99 -3.97 -17.33
N ASN A 49 -18.83 -4.44 -17.76
CA ASN A 49 -17.80 -4.97 -16.85
C ASN A 49 -17.10 -3.82 -16.11
N VAL A 50 -17.12 -3.86 -14.79
CA VAL A 50 -16.46 -2.91 -13.90
C VAL A 50 -15.55 -3.64 -12.91
N THR A 51 -14.49 -2.97 -12.47
CA THR A 51 -13.62 -3.49 -11.41
C THR A 51 -14.32 -3.41 -10.06
N GLN A 52 -14.33 -4.49 -9.30
CA GLN A 52 -14.90 -4.56 -7.96
C GLN A 52 -13.80 -4.81 -6.93
N LEU A 53 -13.76 -3.99 -5.87
CA LEU A 53 -12.91 -4.26 -4.73
C LEU A 53 -13.55 -5.33 -3.85
N HIS A 54 -13.00 -6.55 -3.86
CA HIS A 54 -13.50 -7.67 -3.06
C HIS A 54 -13.03 -7.58 -1.61
N GLN A 55 -11.77 -7.21 -1.40
CA GLN A 55 -11.17 -7.14 -0.09
C GLN A 55 -10.09 -6.08 -0.08
N ARG A 56 -9.95 -5.38 1.06
CA ARG A 56 -8.79 -4.56 1.36
C ARG A 56 -8.26 -4.82 2.77
N ARG A 57 -6.95 -4.72 2.92
CA ARG A 57 -6.23 -4.75 4.20
C ARG A 57 -5.16 -3.69 4.20
N PHE A 58 -4.93 -3.11 5.38
CA PHE A 58 -3.90 -2.12 5.60
C PHE A 58 -2.88 -2.66 6.59
N VAL A 59 -1.62 -2.38 6.32
CA VAL A 59 -0.55 -2.48 7.31
C VAL A 59 0.06 -1.10 7.47
N ALA A 60 0.36 -0.72 8.72
CA ALA A 60 0.88 0.60 9.04
C ALA A 60 1.91 0.48 10.16
N VAL A 61 2.98 1.27 10.07
CA VAL A 61 4.03 1.34 11.08
C VAL A 61 4.44 2.78 11.32
N LEU A 62 4.46 3.15 12.60
CA LEU A 62 5.14 4.35 13.07
C LEU A 62 6.63 4.02 13.23
N GLY A 63 7.39 4.14 12.15
CA GLY A 63 8.77 3.70 12.07
C GLY A 63 9.32 3.76 10.66
N SER A 64 10.36 2.97 10.42
CA SER A 64 11.04 2.89 9.13
C SER A 64 10.32 1.99 8.14
N ILE A 65 10.76 2.01 6.88
CA ILE A 65 10.32 1.06 5.85
C ILE A 65 10.72 -0.38 6.21
N ASP A 66 11.86 -0.56 6.87
CA ASP A 66 12.31 -1.88 7.31
C ASP A 66 11.37 -2.47 8.39
N ASP A 67 10.76 -1.63 9.22
CA ASP A 67 9.73 -2.07 10.17
C ASP A 67 8.41 -2.45 9.47
N LEU A 68 8.10 -1.82 8.33
CA LEU A 68 6.93 -2.13 7.52
C LEU A 68 7.09 -3.46 6.76
N LYS A 69 8.29 -3.73 6.25
CA LYS A 69 8.63 -4.88 5.40
C LYS A 69 8.06 -6.23 5.88
N PRO A 70 8.35 -6.72 7.11
CA PRO A 70 7.86 -8.02 7.55
C PRO A 70 6.33 -8.10 7.67
N ARG A 71 5.68 -6.99 8.05
CA ARG A 71 4.21 -6.91 8.15
C ARG A 71 3.56 -6.97 6.77
N LEU A 72 4.15 -6.25 5.80
CA LEU A 72 3.68 -6.25 4.42
C LEU A 72 3.84 -7.63 3.77
N GLN A 73 4.99 -8.28 3.95
CA GLN A 73 5.21 -9.63 3.41
C GLN A 73 4.23 -10.66 4.00
N LEU A 74 4.01 -10.62 5.32
CA LEU A 74 3.05 -11.50 5.97
C LEU A 74 1.63 -11.28 5.45
N GLU A 75 1.19 -10.03 5.33
CA GLU A 75 -0.15 -9.73 4.83
C GLU A 75 -0.28 -10.11 3.34
N ALA A 76 0.76 -9.89 2.52
CA ALA A 76 0.76 -10.32 1.13
C ALA A 76 0.59 -11.85 1.00
N MET A 77 1.28 -12.63 1.82
CA MET A 77 1.10 -14.09 1.88
C MET A 77 -0.35 -14.46 2.25
N ARG A 78 -0.93 -13.80 3.26
CA ARG A 78 -2.33 -14.01 3.67
C ARG A 78 -3.34 -13.63 2.60
N GLN A 79 -3.02 -12.62 1.78
CA GLN A 79 -3.82 -12.20 0.62
C GLN A 79 -3.59 -13.07 -0.63
N GLY A 80 -2.83 -14.16 -0.51
CA GLY A 80 -2.61 -15.10 -1.59
C GLY A 80 -1.59 -14.63 -2.63
N LEU A 81 -0.47 -14.02 -2.21
CA LEU A 81 0.62 -13.64 -3.13
C LEU A 81 1.03 -14.80 -4.06
N LYS A 82 1.08 -16.03 -3.54
CA LYS A 82 1.48 -17.23 -4.29
C LYS A 82 0.43 -17.73 -5.29
N THR A 83 -0.82 -17.31 -5.14
CA THR A 83 -1.96 -17.86 -5.90
C THR A 83 -2.72 -16.80 -6.70
N ALA A 84 -2.36 -15.52 -6.52
CA ALA A 84 -2.91 -14.44 -7.31
C ALA A 84 -2.53 -14.61 -8.79
N PRO A 85 -3.48 -14.51 -9.74
CA PRO A 85 -3.18 -14.64 -11.16
C PRO A 85 -2.35 -13.45 -11.69
N GLN A 86 -2.39 -12.31 -11.00
CA GLN A 86 -1.63 -11.12 -11.31
C GLN A 86 -1.41 -10.32 -10.03
N ILE A 87 -0.22 -9.73 -9.92
CA ILE A 87 0.16 -8.88 -8.79
C ILE A 87 0.68 -7.56 -9.35
N ALA A 88 0.16 -6.46 -8.84
CA ALA A 88 0.63 -5.12 -9.18
C ALA A 88 1.14 -4.42 -7.92
N TRP A 89 2.26 -3.71 -8.07
CA TRP A 89 2.82 -2.80 -7.07
C TRP A 89 2.60 -1.36 -7.52
N ILE A 90 2.08 -0.49 -6.66
CA ILE A 90 1.92 0.95 -6.94
C ILE A 90 2.60 1.77 -5.84
N SER A 91 3.48 2.70 -6.23
CA SER A 91 4.12 3.65 -5.29
C SER A 91 4.64 4.90 -6.02
N ASP A 92 4.96 5.94 -5.25
CA ASP A 92 5.25 7.32 -5.66
C ASP A 92 6.57 7.54 -6.43
N GLY A 93 7.49 6.57 -6.43
CA GLY A 93 8.83 6.78 -7.02
C GLY A 93 9.93 6.88 -5.97
N ALA A 94 9.59 7.05 -4.69
CA ALA A 94 10.57 7.23 -3.64
C ALA A 94 11.48 6.00 -3.51
N ARG A 95 12.79 6.26 -3.44
CA ARG A 95 13.84 5.23 -3.38
C ARG A 95 13.57 4.16 -2.32
N GLY A 96 13.03 4.54 -1.17
CA GLY A 96 12.73 3.63 -0.07
C GLY A 96 11.71 2.55 -0.45
N PHE A 97 10.56 2.93 -1.01
CA PHE A 97 9.52 1.98 -1.40
C PHE A 97 9.88 1.17 -2.64
N TRP A 98 10.63 1.74 -3.58
CA TRP A 98 11.13 0.99 -4.72
C TRP A 98 12.22 -0.03 -4.34
N ARG A 99 13.06 0.27 -3.35
CA ARG A 99 13.96 -0.73 -2.75
C ARG A 99 13.17 -1.87 -2.11
N LEU A 100 12.12 -1.56 -1.34
CA LEU A 100 11.25 -2.58 -0.74
C LEU A 100 10.60 -3.47 -1.81
N TYR A 101 10.09 -2.88 -2.88
CA TYR A 101 9.55 -3.59 -4.04
C TYR A 101 10.58 -4.52 -4.68
N GLN A 102 11.79 -4.02 -4.97
CA GLN A 102 12.87 -4.80 -5.57
C GLN A 102 13.22 -6.03 -4.72
N GLU A 103 13.35 -5.83 -3.40
CA GLU A 103 13.71 -6.90 -2.47
C GLU A 103 12.59 -7.93 -2.26
N CYS A 104 11.32 -7.51 -2.29
CA CYS A 104 10.21 -8.35 -1.82
C CYS A 104 9.27 -8.86 -2.91
N PHE A 105 9.10 -8.12 -4.02
CA PHE A 105 7.97 -8.33 -4.93
C PHE A 105 8.36 -8.32 -6.42
N ALA A 106 9.51 -7.76 -6.80
CA ALA A 106 9.90 -7.64 -8.22
C ALA A 106 9.96 -8.98 -8.99
N HIS A 107 10.10 -10.10 -8.29
CA HIS A 107 10.08 -11.44 -8.88
C HIS A 107 8.67 -11.93 -9.26
N CYS A 108 7.60 -11.31 -8.76
CA CYS A 108 6.22 -11.77 -8.96
C CYS A 108 5.19 -10.65 -9.21
N ALA A 109 5.57 -9.38 -9.06
CA ALA A 109 4.68 -8.23 -9.21
C ALA A 109 5.15 -7.28 -10.30
N ILE A 110 4.21 -6.65 -10.98
CA ILE A 110 4.46 -5.59 -11.95
C ILE A 110 4.52 -4.26 -11.20
N GLY A 111 5.66 -3.60 -11.22
CA GLY A 111 5.85 -2.26 -10.66
C GLY A 111 5.23 -1.18 -11.55
N ILE A 112 4.34 -0.38 -10.98
CA ILE A 112 3.65 0.73 -11.62
C ILE A 112 3.97 1.99 -10.81
N LEU A 113 4.52 3.00 -11.48
CA LEU A 113 4.76 4.31 -10.88
C LEU A 113 3.43 5.06 -10.73
N ASP A 114 3.19 5.62 -9.55
CA ASP A 114 2.08 6.53 -9.36
C ASP A 114 2.35 7.87 -10.07
N PHE A 115 1.82 7.97 -11.29
CA PHE A 115 2.01 9.12 -12.16
C PHE A 115 1.40 10.41 -11.57
N TYR A 116 0.37 10.31 -10.73
CA TYR A 116 -0.24 11.50 -10.11
C TYR A 116 0.77 12.22 -9.20
N HIS A 117 1.53 11.46 -8.42
CA HIS A 117 2.61 12.00 -7.60
C HIS A 117 3.79 12.47 -8.44
N ALA A 118 4.20 11.70 -9.45
CA ALA A 118 5.31 12.08 -10.33
C ALA A 118 5.05 13.41 -11.06
N ALA A 119 3.81 13.67 -11.49
CA ALA A 119 3.43 14.90 -12.17
C ALA A 119 3.39 16.14 -11.25
N GLN A 120 3.24 15.97 -9.93
CA GLN A 120 3.28 17.09 -8.97
C GLN A 120 4.71 17.59 -8.70
N HIS A 121 5.72 16.86 -9.15
CA HIS A 121 7.14 17.18 -8.98
C HIS A 121 7.84 17.53 -10.31
N LEU A 122 7.08 17.75 -11.39
CA LEU A 122 7.56 18.21 -12.70
C LEU A 122 7.35 19.72 -12.88
#